data_AF-A0A3M7B951-F1
#
_entry.id   AF-A0A3M7B951-F1
#
_cell.length_a   1.000
_cell.length_b   1.000
_cell.length_c   1.000
_cell.angle_alpha   90.00
_cell.angle_beta   90.00
_cell.angle_gamma   90.00
#
_symmetry.space_group_name_H-M   'P 1'
#
loop_
_entity.id
_entity.type
_entity.pdbx_description
1 polymer ?
#
loop_
_entity_poly.entity_id
_entity_poly.type
_entity_poly.pdbx_seq_one_letter_code
_entity_poly.pdbx_strand_id
1 'polypeptide(L)'
;MAAQPNGGQKSLAEDLFEDMGRKVEGMSSAPPTDADTDQKVVEEIDSLCMNCHADGKTRLLLTRIPFFREIVIMSFSCEECGFHNNEVQAAGQIQPKGAKYALRVEQDEDLRRTVVKADSCTFRIESLDLEIPSGKGQYTNVEGIIAGVKGDLEQHQNARMEQMPEVGQKIAGIIETLTNMIEGRNYPFTISA
;
A
#
# COMPACT_ATOMS: atom_id res chain seq x y z
N MET A 1 31.00 30.96 -33.25
CA MET A 1 29.67 30.35 -33.02
C MET A 1 29.73 29.66 -31.67
N ALA A 2 29.26 30.33 -30.62
CA ALA A 2 29.31 29.82 -29.26
C ALA A 2 28.11 28.91 -29.00
N ALA A 3 28.37 27.67 -28.60
CA ALA A 3 27.36 26.76 -28.09
C ALA A 3 26.89 27.26 -26.72
N GLN A 4 25.59 27.48 -26.56
CA GLN A 4 24.96 27.74 -25.27
C GLN A 4 24.70 26.40 -24.55
N PRO A 5 24.86 26.31 -23.22
CA PRO A 5 24.58 25.10 -22.47
C PRO A 5 23.06 25.01 -22.21
N ASN A 6 22.44 23.88 -22.58
CA ASN A 6 21.06 23.57 -22.21
C ASN A 6 20.97 23.43 -20.69
N GLY A 7 20.30 24.39 -20.04
CA GLY A 7 19.91 24.31 -18.65
C GLY A 7 18.93 23.15 -18.45
N GLY A 8 19.24 22.28 -17.48
CA GLY A 8 18.42 21.14 -17.13
C GLY A 8 17.03 21.60 -16.69
N GLN A 9 16.01 21.19 -17.43
CA GLN A 9 14.65 21.19 -16.95
C GLN A 9 14.57 20.15 -15.83
N LYS A 10 14.41 20.61 -14.58
CA LYS A 10 13.91 19.75 -13.51
C LYS A 10 12.53 19.24 -13.93
N SER A 11 12.25 17.97 -13.65
CA SER A 11 10.95 17.39 -14.02
C SER A 11 9.82 18.09 -13.24
N LEU A 12 8.65 18.23 -13.86
CA LEU A 12 7.45 18.77 -13.21
C LEU A 12 7.13 18.02 -11.90
N ALA A 13 7.49 16.74 -11.84
CA ALA A 13 7.38 15.90 -10.65
C ALA A 13 8.32 16.36 -9.52
N GLU A 14 9.60 16.62 -9.82
CA GLU A 14 10.55 17.12 -8.80
C GLU A 14 10.14 18.46 -8.22
N ASP A 15 9.64 19.38 -9.05
CA ASP A 15 9.14 20.67 -8.58
C ASP A 15 7.88 20.52 -7.70
N LEU A 16 6.99 19.58 -8.03
CA LEU A 16 5.82 19.24 -7.20
C LEU A 16 6.24 18.65 -5.85
N PHE A 17 7.17 17.69 -5.83
CA PHE A 17 7.66 17.11 -4.58
C PHE A 17 8.43 18.14 -3.72
N GLU A 18 9.18 19.07 -4.33
CA GLU A 18 9.83 20.18 -3.62
C GLU A 18 8.81 21.18 -3.04
N ASP A 19 7.77 21.57 -3.78
CA ASP A 19 6.71 22.48 -3.30
C ASP A 19 5.89 21.84 -2.17
N MET A 20 5.56 20.56 -2.34
CA MET A 20 4.90 19.76 -1.32
C MET A 20 5.77 19.62 -0.06
N GLY A 21 7.06 19.33 -0.20
CA GLY A 21 8.00 19.25 0.93
C GLY A 21 8.06 20.54 1.75
N ARG A 22 8.06 21.70 1.08
CA ARG A 22 8.01 23.02 1.76
C ARG A 22 6.70 23.26 2.49
N LYS A 23 5.55 22.88 1.92
CA LYS A 23 4.24 22.96 2.61
C LYS A 23 4.23 22.12 3.88
N VAL A 24 4.91 20.98 3.86
CA VAL A 24 4.99 20.04 4.99
C VAL A 24 5.88 20.58 6.13
N GLU A 25 7.02 21.21 5.83
CA GLU A 25 7.88 21.82 6.85
C GLU A 25 7.16 22.95 7.62
N GLY A 26 6.31 23.74 6.96
CA GLY A 26 5.50 24.79 7.59
C GLY A 26 4.50 24.26 8.63
N MET A 27 4.07 23.00 8.50
CA MET A 27 3.14 22.35 9.45
C MET A 27 3.83 21.98 10.78
N SER A 28 5.16 21.88 10.81
CA SER A 28 5.92 21.46 12.01
C SER A 28 6.12 22.57 13.04
N SER A 29 5.78 23.83 12.73
CA SER A 29 6.04 24.98 13.59
C SER A 29 4.86 25.45 14.47
N ALA A 30 3.70 24.79 14.42
CA ALA A 30 2.55 25.15 15.26
C ALA A 30 2.43 24.23 16.50
N PRO A 31 2.15 24.78 17.70
CA PRO A 31 1.90 23.96 18.89
C PRO A 31 0.62 23.13 18.70
N PRO A 32 0.51 21.94 19.34
CA PRO A 32 -0.66 21.09 19.20
C PRO A 32 -1.82 21.73 19.94
N THR A 33 -2.73 22.37 19.21
CA THR A 33 -4.07 22.71 19.71
C THR A 33 -5.01 21.59 19.30
N ASP A 34 -5.78 21.06 20.26
CA ASP A 34 -6.79 19.99 20.12
C ASP A 34 -8.01 20.36 19.25
N ALA A 35 -7.80 21.14 18.19
CA ALA A 35 -8.80 21.47 17.19
C ALA A 35 -8.09 21.66 15.84
N ASP A 36 -8.54 20.90 14.84
CA ASP A 36 -8.20 20.94 13.41
C ASP A 36 -7.27 19.82 12.88
N THR A 37 -7.74 18.57 13.01
CA THR A 37 -7.28 17.44 12.19
C THR A 37 -7.99 17.52 10.84
N ASP A 38 -7.36 18.09 9.80
CA ASP A 38 -7.48 17.71 8.37
C ASP A 38 -6.98 18.83 7.41
N GLN A 39 -5.74 19.32 7.57
CA GLN A 39 -5.08 19.92 6.40
C GLN A 39 -4.54 18.81 5.48
N LYS A 40 -5.47 18.08 4.84
CA LYS A 40 -5.16 17.25 3.69
C LYS A 40 -4.77 18.16 2.53
N VAL A 41 -3.49 18.24 2.22
CA VAL A 41 -3.08 18.71 0.90
C VAL A 41 -3.44 17.58 -0.08
N VAL A 42 -4.60 17.70 -0.72
CA VAL A 42 -5.01 16.83 -1.81
C VAL A 42 -4.68 17.53 -3.11
N GLU A 43 -3.65 17.06 -3.81
CA GLU A 43 -3.42 17.44 -5.20
C GLU A 43 -4.00 16.36 -6.12
N GLU A 44 -4.78 16.76 -7.11
CA GLU A 44 -5.32 15.87 -8.14
C GLU A 44 -4.54 16.12 -9.43
N ILE A 45 -3.95 15.06 -9.98
CA ILE A 45 -3.15 15.10 -11.21
C ILE A 45 -3.74 14.11 -12.21
N ASP A 46 -3.90 14.53 -13.46
CA ASP A 46 -4.26 13.63 -14.56
C ASP A 46 -3.08 12.70 -14.87
N SER A 47 -3.34 11.39 -14.89
CA SER A 47 -2.32 10.34 -15.03
C SER A 47 -2.78 9.25 -15.98
N LEU A 48 -1.86 8.69 -16.77
CA LEU A 48 -2.16 7.62 -17.70
C LEU A 48 -2.57 6.33 -16.96
N CYS A 49 -3.71 5.75 -17.32
CA CYS A 49 -4.15 4.45 -16.82
C CYS A 49 -3.33 3.33 -17.44
N MET A 50 -2.62 2.54 -16.62
CA MET A 50 -1.83 1.41 -17.12
C MET A 50 -2.68 0.22 -17.60
N ASN A 51 -3.98 0.19 -17.28
CA ASN A 51 -4.89 -0.88 -17.68
C ASN A 51 -5.50 -0.62 -19.06
N CYS A 52 -6.09 0.56 -19.27
CA CYS A 52 -6.79 0.91 -20.52
C CYS A 52 -6.08 1.98 -21.37
N HIS A 53 -4.96 2.54 -20.89
CA HIS A 53 -4.21 3.62 -21.54
C HIS A 53 -5.02 4.92 -21.79
N ALA A 54 -6.17 5.07 -21.14
CA ALA A 54 -6.90 6.33 -21.08
C ALA A 54 -6.38 7.22 -19.93
N ASP A 55 -6.80 8.48 -19.90
CA ASP A 55 -6.50 9.37 -18.78
C ASP A 55 -7.34 9.00 -17.56
N GLY A 56 -6.68 8.81 -16.43
CA GLY A 56 -7.29 8.66 -15.11
C GLY A 56 -6.82 9.76 -14.17
N LYS A 57 -7.28 9.71 -12.92
CA LYS A 57 -6.98 10.73 -11.92
C LYS A 57 -6.17 10.13 -10.78
N THR A 58 -5.02 10.70 -10.48
CA THR A 58 -4.22 10.39 -9.29
C THR A 58 -4.43 11.48 -8.25
N ARG A 59 -4.93 11.10 -7.08
CA ARG A 59 -5.04 11.97 -5.91
C ARG A 59 -3.87 11.71 -4.99
N LEU A 60 -3.04 12.73 -4.79
CA LEU A 60 -1.93 12.74 -3.85
C LEU A 60 -2.44 13.32 -2.54
N LEU A 61 -2.45 12.49 -1.51
CA LEU A 61 -2.79 12.88 -0.16
C LEU A 61 -1.53 12.83 0.69
N LEU A 62 -1.02 14.01 1.07
CA LEU A 62 0.07 14.10 2.03
C LEU A 62 -0.51 14.09 3.43
N THR A 63 -0.09 13.10 4.21
CA THR A 63 -0.57 12.93 5.58
C THR A 63 0.55 12.45 6.49
N ARG A 64 0.42 12.76 7.78
CA ARG A 64 1.30 12.25 8.83
C ARG A 64 0.54 11.19 9.61
N ILE A 65 0.93 9.94 9.46
CA ILE A 65 0.38 8.86 10.30
C ILE A 65 1.23 8.78 11.57
N PRO A 66 0.61 8.74 12.77
CA PRO A 66 1.33 8.47 14.01
C PRO A 66 2.25 7.26 13.86
N PHE A 67 3.50 7.36 14.31
CA PHE A 67 4.56 6.34 14.16
C PHE A 67 5.13 6.12 12.75
N PHE A 68 4.45 6.56 11.68
CA PHE A 68 4.88 6.40 10.28
C PHE A 68 5.43 7.68 9.62
N ARG A 69 5.50 8.80 10.36
CA ARG A 69 5.95 10.13 9.88
C ARG A 69 5.15 10.56 8.63
N GLU A 70 5.77 11.37 7.77
CA GLU A 70 5.19 11.92 6.55
C GLU A 70 5.13 10.86 5.45
N ILE A 71 3.92 10.57 5.00
CA ILE A 71 3.66 9.68 3.88
C ILE A 71 2.87 10.40 2.79
N VAL A 72 3.08 9.98 1.55
CA VAL A 72 2.27 10.33 0.40
C VAL A 72 1.40 9.12 0.08
N ILE A 73 0.08 9.28 0.20
CA ILE A 73 -0.88 8.31 -0.28
C ILE A 73 -1.31 8.72 -1.67
N MET A 74 -1.00 7.90 -2.67
CA MET A 74 -1.42 8.09 -4.06
C MET A 74 -2.61 7.19 -4.36
N SER A 75 -3.77 7.77 -4.62
CA SER A 75 -4.96 7.06 -5.03
C SER A 75 -5.26 7.34 -6.49
N PHE A 76 -4.95 6.39 -7.36
CA PHE A 76 -5.32 6.42 -8.77
C PHE A 76 -6.72 5.83 -8.96
N SER A 77 -7.55 6.50 -9.76
CA SER A 77 -8.86 6.02 -10.19
C SER A 77 -9.09 6.35 -11.66
N CYS A 78 -9.46 5.35 -12.44
CA CYS A 78 -9.87 5.49 -13.84
C CYS A 78 -11.38 5.30 -13.96
N GLU A 79 -12.10 6.33 -14.43
CA GLU A 79 -13.55 6.29 -14.60
C GLU A 79 -13.98 5.39 -15.80
N GLU A 80 -13.14 5.27 -16.82
CA GLU A 80 -13.43 4.50 -18.04
C GLU A 80 -13.43 2.98 -17.81
N CYS A 81 -12.42 2.45 -17.11
CA CYS A 81 -12.29 1.01 -16.88
C CYS A 81 -12.52 0.57 -15.43
N GLY A 82 -12.81 1.51 -14.53
CA GLY A 82 -13.00 1.25 -13.09
C GLY A 82 -11.74 0.80 -12.36
N PHE A 83 -10.55 0.96 -12.95
CA PHE A 83 -9.31 0.55 -12.31
C PHE A 83 -8.94 1.56 -11.22
N HIS A 84 -8.79 1.08 -10.00
CA HIS A 84 -8.28 1.84 -8.87
C HIS A 84 -6.95 1.25 -8.39
N ASN A 85 -6.03 2.10 -7.94
CA ASN A 85 -4.78 1.69 -7.32
C ASN A 85 -4.43 2.65 -6.18
N ASN A 86 -4.11 2.11 -5.00
CA ASN A 86 -3.68 2.90 -3.85
C ASN A 86 -2.25 2.53 -3.50
N GLU A 87 -1.34 3.50 -3.60
CA GLU A 87 0.07 3.33 -3.31
C GLU A 87 0.48 4.25 -2.15
N VAL A 88 1.33 3.75 -1.27
CA VAL A 88 1.90 4.53 -0.17
C VAL A 88 3.40 4.67 -0.38
N GLN A 89 3.87 5.91 -0.38
CA GLN A 89 5.29 6.24 -0.44
C GLN A 89 5.70 7.05 0.79
N ALA A 90 6.89 6.77 1.31
CA ALA A 90 7.45 7.55 2.40
C ALA A 90 8.01 8.87 1.82
N ALA A 91 7.57 10.02 2.33
CA ALA A 91 8.04 11.33 1.88
C ALA A 91 9.33 11.78 2.57
N GLY A 92 9.75 11.06 3.61
CA GLY A 92 10.84 11.45 4.51
C GLY A 92 12.04 10.52 4.49
N GLN A 93 13.04 10.85 5.32
CA GLN A 93 14.26 10.06 5.46
C GLN A 93 13.97 8.64 5.99
N ILE A 94 14.53 7.62 5.32
CA ILE A 94 14.49 6.22 5.73
C ILE A 94 14.89 6.11 7.20
N GLN A 95 14.12 5.34 7.99
CA GLN A 95 14.43 5.15 9.40
C GLN A 95 15.81 4.51 9.59
N PRO A 96 16.59 4.94 10.60
CA PRO A 96 17.89 4.35 10.87
C PRO A 96 17.80 2.90 11.38
N LYS A 97 16.61 2.46 11.81
CA LYS A 97 16.33 1.10 12.28
C LYS A 97 15.11 0.55 11.55
N GLY A 98 15.14 -0.73 11.20
CA GLY A 98 13.95 -1.45 10.78
C GLY A 98 12.98 -1.62 11.95
N ALA A 99 11.68 -1.68 11.63
CA ALA A 99 10.63 -2.06 12.57
C ALA A 99 10.16 -3.48 12.22
N LYS A 100 9.84 -4.26 13.25
CA LYS A 100 9.14 -5.54 13.10
C LYS A 100 7.89 -5.50 13.96
N TYR A 101 6.74 -5.70 13.34
CA TYR A 101 5.46 -5.79 14.01
C TYR A 101 5.02 -7.25 14.02
N ALA A 102 4.52 -7.72 15.16
CA ALA A 102 3.89 -9.03 15.27
C ALA A 102 2.54 -8.84 15.94
N LEU A 103 1.48 -9.26 15.27
CA LEU A 103 0.12 -9.20 15.77
C LEU A 103 -0.44 -10.61 15.85
N ARG A 104 -0.91 -10.98 17.03
CA ARG A 104 -1.73 -12.17 17.24
C ARG A 104 -3.19 -11.75 17.08
N VAL A 105 -3.85 -12.26 16.05
CA VAL A 105 -5.24 -11.96 15.72
C VAL A 105 -6.12 -12.95 16.49
N GLU A 106 -6.95 -12.43 17.39
CA GLU A 106 -7.83 -13.25 18.23
C GLU A 106 -9.32 -12.90 18.04
N GLN A 107 -9.62 -11.70 17.53
CA GLN A 107 -10.99 -11.18 17.40
C GLN A 107 -11.22 -10.56 16.02
N ASP A 108 -12.48 -10.42 15.60
CA ASP A 108 -12.87 -9.76 14.35
C ASP A 108 -12.40 -8.30 14.27
N GLU A 109 -12.34 -7.60 15.41
CA GLU A 109 -11.83 -6.23 15.48
C GLU A 109 -10.37 -6.13 15.06
N ASP A 110 -9.57 -7.18 15.26
CA ASP A 110 -8.17 -7.22 14.85
C ASP A 110 -8.02 -7.25 13.32
N LEU A 111 -8.99 -7.84 12.61
CA LEU A 111 -9.01 -7.86 11.14
C LEU A 111 -9.23 -6.48 10.53
N ARG A 112 -9.93 -5.59 11.25
CA ARG A 112 -10.25 -4.24 10.81
C ARG A 112 -9.13 -3.24 11.07
N ARG A 113 -8.05 -3.65 11.73
CA ARG A 113 -6.89 -2.79 11.97
C ARG A 113 -6.27 -2.37 10.64
N THR A 114 -6.08 -1.07 10.48
CA THR A 114 -5.37 -0.50 9.34
C THR A 114 -3.90 -0.89 9.36
N VAL A 115 -3.41 -1.36 8.23
CA VAL A 115 -2.03 -1.74 7.97
C VAL A 115 -1.48 -0.87 6.85
N VAL A 116 -0.35 -0.23 7.13
CA VAL A 116 0.44 0.49 6.13
C VAL A 116 1.64 -0.39 5.81
N LYS A 117 1.58 -1.08 4.67
CA LYS A 117 2.69 -1.90 4.16
C LYS A 117 3.62 -0.99 3.38
N ALA A 118 4.87 -0.89 3.83
CA ALA A 118 5.92 -0.22 3.05
C ALA A 118 6.32 -1.10 1.85
N ASP A 119 6.98 -0.48 0.87
CA ASP A 119 7.51 -1.16 -0.29
C ASP A 119 8.56 -2.24 0.07
N SER A 120 9.43 -1.92 1.03
CA SER A 120 10.47 -2.82 1.54
C SER A 120 10.01 -3.80 2.62
N CYS A 121 8.70 -3.85 2.94
CA CYS A 121 8.16 -4.69 4.01
C CYS A 121 7.81 -6.10 3.50
N THR A 122 8.22 -7.11 4.25
CA THR A 122 7.84 -8.51 4.03
C THR A 122 6.76 -8.88 5.03
N PHE A 123 5.59 -9.29 4.54
CA PHE A 123 4.47 -9.69 5.39
C PHE A 123 4.41 -11.21 5.47
N ARG A 124 4.31 -11.77 6.67
CA ARG A 124 4.26 -13.21 6.91
C ARG A 124 3.07 -13.61 7.76
N ILE A 125 2.40 -14.68 7.37
CA ILE A 125 1.36 -15.36 8.16
C ILE A 125 2.02 -16.60 8.76
N GLU A 126 2.47 -16.50 10.02
CA GLU A 126 3.24 -17.56 10.70
C GLU A 126 2.44 -18.86 10.82
N SER A 127 1.11 -18.78 10.92
CA SER A 127 0.23 -19.95 11.03
C SER A 127 0.12 -20.79 9.76
N LEU A 128 0.40 -20.19 8.59
CA LEU A 128 0.33 -20.85 7.29
C LEU A 128 1.70 -20.97 6.61
N ASP A 129 2.75 -20.47 7.27
CA ASP A 129 4.09 -20.30 6.70
C ASP A 129 4.05 -19.60 5.33
N LEU A 130 3.15 -18.63 5.20
CA LEU A 130 2.92 -17.89 3.96
C LEU A 130 3.66 -16.55 4.06
N GLU A 131 4.57 -16.31 3.12
CA GLU A 131 5.35 -15.09 3.04
C GLU A 131 5.02 -14.30 1.77
N ILE A 132 4.73 -13.02 1.96
CA ILE A 132 4.51 -12.04 0.90
C ILE A 132 5.78 -11.17 0.83
N PRO A 133 6.53 -11.24 -0.28
CA PRO A 133 7.77 -10.48 -0.42
C PRO A 133 7.52 -8.96 -0.47
N SER A 134 8.61 -8.21 -0.33
CA SER A 134 8.65 -6.77 -0.61
C SER A 134 8.06 -6.48 -1.99
N GLY A 135 7.25 -5.44 -2.09
CA GLY A 135 6.47 -5.14 -3.29
C GLY A 135 5.98 -3.71 -3.27
N LYS A 136 4.84 -3.42 -3.88
CA LYS A 136 4.25 -2.08 -3.80
C LYS A 136 3.80 -1.77 -2.37
N GLY A 137 3.99 -0.53 -1.94
CA GLY A 137 3.46 -0.05 -0.68
C GLY A 137 1.94 0.05 -0.76
N GLN A 138 1.23 -0.43 0.26
CA GLN A 138 -0.23 -0.54 0.26
C GLN A 138 -0.80 0.00 1.57
N TYR A 139 -1.90 0.75 1.46
CA TYR A 139 -2.74 1.14 2.58
C TYR A 139 -3.99 0.27 2.57
N THR A 140 -4.12 -0.63 3.54
CA THR A 140 -5.24 -1.58 3.61
C THR A 140 -5.51 -1.93 5.08
N ASN A 141 -6.44 -2.84 5.36
CA ASN A 141 -6.59 -3.49 6.66
C ASN A 141 -5.99 -4.91 6.62
N VAL A 142 -5.89 -5.56 7.80
CA VAL A 142 -5.41 -6.95 7.90
C VAL A 142 -6.24 -7.89 7.02
N GLU A 143 -7.56 -7.75 7.04
CA GLU A 143 -8.48 -8.50 6.18
C GLU A 143 -8.12 -8.36 4.69
N GLY A 144 -7.88 -7.14 4.22
CA GLY A 144 -7.62 -6.81 2.84
C GLY A 144 -6.28 -7.35 2.34
N ILE A 145 -5.27 -7.48 3.23
CA ILE A 145 -4.03 -8.19 2.88
C ILE A 145 -4.33 -9.68 2.62
N ILE A 146 -5.08 -10.32 3.51
CA ILE A 146 -5.43 -11.74 3.40
C ILE A 146 -6.32 -11.98 2.16
N ALA A 147 -7.28 -11.09 1.91
CA ALA A 147 -8.15 -11.15 0.74
C ALA A 147 -7.37 -10.92 -0.57
N GLY A 148 -6.37 -10.02 -0.57
CA GLY A 148 -5.47 -9.81 -1.70
C GLY A 148 -4.68 -11.07 -2.04
N VAL A 149 -4.06 -11.70 -1.04
CA VAL A 149 -3.33 -12.97 -1.22
C VAL A 149 -4.24 -14.07 -1.75
N LYS A 150 -5.46 -14.18 -1.21
CA LYS A 150 -6.47 -15.12 -1.71
C LYS A 150 -6.76 -14.88 -3.20
N GLY A 151 -7.03 -13.64 -3.59
CA GLY A 151 -7.30 -13.28 -4.98
C GLY A 151 -6.14 -13.62 -5.92
N ASP A 152 -4.91 -13.34 -5.50
CA ASP A 152 -3.70 -13.67 -6.27
C ASP A 152 -3.53 -15.19 -6.46
N LEU A 153 -3.82 -15.98 -5.42
CA LEU A 153 -3.79 -17.45 -5.50
C LEU A 153 -4.91 -18.00 -6.38
N GLU A 154 -6.12 -17.44 -6.31
CA GLU A 154 -7.28 -17.86 -7.11
C GLU A 154 -7.09 -17.63 -8.61
N GLN A 155 -6.52 -16.48 -9.00
CA GLN A 155 -6.28 -16.14 -10.42
C GLN A 155 -5.40 -17.18 -11.14
N HIS A 156 -4.42 -17.75 -10.44
CA HIS A 156 -3.49 -18.71 -11.02
C HIS A 156 -3.91 -20.17 -10.82
N GLN A 157 -5.04 -20.41 -10.15
CA GLN A 157 -5.42 -21.75 -9.70
C GLN A 157 -5.87 -22.66 -10.85
N ASN A 158 -6.61 -22.14 -11.83
CA ASN A 158 -7.06 -22.93 -12.99
C ASN A 158 -5.88 -23.47 -13.80
N ALA A 159 -4.89 -22.63 -14.10
CA ALA A 159 -3.69 -23.05 -14.82
C ALA A 159 -2.85 -24.06 -14.01
N ARG A 160 -2.81 -23.92 -12.69
CA ARG A 160 -2.08 -24.85 -11.79
C ARG A 160 -2.77 -26.21 -11.70
N MET A 161 -4.10 -26.27 -11.70
CA MET A 161 -4.83 -27.54 -11.71
C MET A 161 -4.63 -28.33 -13.00
N GLU A 162 -4.46 -27.66 -14.15
CA GLU A 162 -4.19 -28.31 -15.44
C GLU A 162 -2.76 -28.86 -15.54
N GLN A 163 -1.77 -28.10 -15.06
CA GLN A 163 -0.35 -28.49 -15.18
C GLN A 163 0.11 -29.40 -14.04
N MET A 164 -0.34 -29.14 -12.81
CA MET A 164 0.10 -29.80 -11.59
C MET A 164 -1.06 -29.98 -10.61
N PRO A 165 -1.93 -31.00 -10.83
CA PRO A 165 -3.14 -31.18 -10.03
C PRO A 165 -2.88 -31.39 -8.53
N GLU A 166 -1.76 -32.02 -8.16
CA GLU A 166 -1.38 -32.22 -6.75
C GLU A 166 -1.10 -30.88 -6.03
N VAL A 167 -0.41 -29.95 -6.71
CA VAL A 167 -0.09 -28.63 -6.17
C VAL A 167 -1.36 -27.77 -6.11
N GLY A 168 -2.20 -27.85 -7.14
CA GLY A 168 -3.50 -27.18 -7.17
C GLY A 168 -4.38 -27.58 -5.98
N GLN A 169 -4.47 -28.86 -5.64
CA GLN A 169 -5.24 -29.31 -4.46
C GLN A 169 -4.69 -28.75 -3.14
N LYS A 170 -3.38 -28.71 -2.96
CA LYS A 170 -2.75 -28.11 -1.77
C LYS A 170 -3.06 -26.62 -1.65
N ILE A 171 -2.98 -25.88 -2.76
CA ILE A 171 -3.31 -24.45 -2.78
C ILE A 171 -4.80 -24.22 -2.52
N ALA A 172 -5.70 -25.10 -3.01
CA ALA A 172 -7.12 -25.00 -2.73
C ALA A 172 -7.40 -25.08 -1.22
N GLY A 173 -6.69 -25.99 -0.51
CA GLY A 173 -6.75 -26.06 0.96
C GLY A 173 -6.24 -24.78 1.64
N ILE A 174 -5.20 -24.13 1.09
CA ILE A 174 -4.72 -22.83 1.60
C ILE A 174 -5.78 -21.75 1.37
N ILE A 175 -6.39 -21.66 0.19
CA ILE A 175 -7.45 -20.70 -0.14
C ILE A 175 -8.66 -20.87 0.78
N GLU A 176 -9.05 -22.11 1.07
CA GLU A 176 -10.10 -22.41 2.04
C GLU A 176 -9.72 -21.96 3.45
N THR A 177 -8.47 -22.19 3.85
CA THR A 177 -7.98 -21.77 5.17
C THR A 177 -7.93 -20.24 5.29
N LEU A 178 -7.50 -19.53 4.25
CA LEU A 178 -7.53 -18.06 4.19
C LEU A 178 -8.97 -17.53 4.27
N THR A 179 -9.91 -18.20 3.62
CA THR A 179 -11.35 -17.85 3.70
C THR A 179 -11.87 -18.02 5.12
N ASN A 180 -11.56 -19.13 5.78
CA ASN A 180 -11.94 -19.36 7.18
C ASN A 180 -11.28 -18.38 8.16
N MET A 181 -10.09 -17.85 7.85
CA MET A 181 -9.44 -16.79 8.62
C MET A 181 -10.18 -15.46 8.49
N ILE A 182 -10.60 -15.08 7.28
CA ILE A 182 -11.38 -13.86 7.02
C ILE A 182 -12.76 -13.94 7.69
N GLU A 183 -13.41 -15.10 7.64
CA GLU A 183 -14.73 -15.32 8.26
C GLU A 183 -14.68 -15.46 9.80
N GLY A 184 -13.49 -15.32 10.40
CA GLY A 184 -13.30 -15.39 11.85
C GLY A 184 -13.55 -16.77 12.46
N ARG A 185 -13.51 -17.83 11.65
CA ARG A 185 -13.67 -19.21 12.12
C ARG A 185 -12.36 -19.85 12.57
N ASN A 186 -11.23 -19.26 12.17
CA ASN A 186 -9.88 -19.83 12.38
C ASN A 186 -8.97 -18.90 13.20
N TYR A 187 -9.42 -18.53 14.40
CA TYR A 187 -8.61 -17.84 15.39
C TYR A 187 -7.98 -18.85 16.38
N PRO A 188 -6.82 -18.55 16.97
CA PRO A 188 -5.96 -17.39 16.73
C PRO A 188 -4.88 -17.68 15.67
N PHE A 189 -4.48 -16.65 14.92
CA PHE A 189 -3.33 -16.72 14.02
C PHE A 189 -2.37 -15.55 14.25
N THR A 190 -1.11 -15.71 13.84
CA THR A 190 -0.09 -14.66 14.02
C THR A 190 0.36 -14.15 12.67
N ILE A 191 0.36 -12.82 12.53
CA ILE A 191 0.94 -12.11 11.39
C ILE A 191 2.16 -11.32 11.84
N SER A 192 3.16 -11.25 10.98
CA SER A 192 4.36 -10.45 11.20
C SER A 192 4.71 -9.61 9.96
N ALA A 193 5.26 -8.41 10.16
CA ALA A 193 5.58 -7.44 9.11
C ALA A 193 6.80 -6.59 9.49
#